data_AF-B8XH34-F1
#
_entry.id   AF-B8XH34-F1
#
_cell.length_a   1.000
_cell.length_b   1.000
_cell.length_c   1.000
_cell.angle_alpha   90.00
_cell.angle_beta   90.00
_cell.angle_gamma   90.00
#
_symmetry.space_group_name_H-M   'P 1'
#
loop_
_entity.id
_entity.type
_entity.pdbx_description
1 polymer ?
#
loop_
_entity_poly.entity_id
_entity_poly.type
_entity_poly.pdbx_seq_one_letter_code
_entity_poly.pdbx_strand_id
1 'polypeptide(L)' 'MKIFSAILKLLVLFSMLIWTAYGTLVAVKCKTDFDCLMCGPGARCVNRQYCQPCTR' A
#
# COMPACT_ATOMS: atom_id res chain seq x y z
N MET A 1 -9.11 -22.03 27.16
CA MET A 1 -8.24 -21.19 26.31
C MET A 1 -8.41 -21.45 24.79
N LYS A 2 -9.63 -21.72 24.30
CA LYS A 2 -9.89 -21.93 22.85
C LYS A 2 -10.39 -20.67 22.13
N ILE A 3 -11.21 -19.88 22.81
CA ILE A 3 -11.79 -18.63 22.30
C ILE A 3 -10.72 -17.59 21.95
N PHE A 4 -9.71 -17.44 22.80
CA PHE A 4 -8.61 -16.49 22.55
C PHE A 4 -7.85 -16.83 21.26
N SER A 5 -7.59 -18.12 21.00
CA SER A 5 -6.92 -18.56 19.78
C SER A 5 -7.77 -18.32 18.53
N ALA A 6 -9.09 -18.50 18.63
CA ALA A 6 -10.02 -18.22 17.53
C ALA A 6 -10.05 -16.73 17.16
N ILE A 7 -10.10 -15.86 18.17
CA ILE A 7 -10.08 -14.39 17.98
C ILE A 7 -8.75 -13.96 17.34
N LEU A 8 -7.62 -14.50 17.81
CA LEU A 8 -6.31 -14.19 17.26
C LEU A 8 -6.21 -14.55 15.77
N LYS A 9 -6.70 -15.74 15.38
CA LYS A 9 -6.72 -16.18 13.97
C LYS A 9 -7.58 -15.28 13.10
N LEU A 10 -8.75 -14.88 13.60
CA LEU A 10 -9.65 -13.98 12.90
C LEU A 10 -8.96 -12.63 12.63
N LEU A 11 -8.31 -12.06 13.65
CA LEU A 11 -7.61 -10.77 13.56
C LEU A 11 -6.45 -10.80 12.54
N VAL A 12 -5.68 -11.88 12.51
CA VAL A 12 -4.59 -12.09 11.54
C VAL A 12 -5.14 -12.22 10.11
N LEU A 13 -6.23 -12.95 9.91
CA LEU A 13 -6.87 -13.09 8.60
C LEU A 13 -7.39 -11.74 8.08
N PHE A 14 -8.07 -10.97 8.92
CA PHE A 14 -8.57 -9.64 8.53
C PHE A 14 -7.44 -8.65 8.21
N SER A 15 -6.36 -8.65 8.99
CA SER A 15 -5.23 -7.75 8.73
C SER A 15 -4.51 -8.08 7.41
N MET A 16 -4.37 -9.37 7.06
CA MET A 16 -3.85 -9.79 5.76
C MET A 16 -4.79 -9.39 4.61
N LEU A 17 -6.10 -9.58 4.79
CA LEU A 17 -7.12 -9.18 3.81
C LEU A 17 -7.08 -7.67 3.53
N ILE A 18 -7.04 -6.85 4.59
CA ILE A 18 -6.92 -5.40 4.48
C ILE A 18 -5.61 -5.03 3.78
N TRP A 19 -4.50 -5.65 4.14
CA TRP A 19 -3.22 -5.41 3.48
C TRP A 19 -3.28 -5.73 1.98
N THR A 20 -3.88 -6.85 1.58
CA THR A 20 -4.01 -7.22 0.17
C THR A 20 -5.00 -6.33 -0.59
N ALA A 21 -6.07 -5.87 0.05
CA ALA A 21 -7.11 -5.08 -0.60
C ALA A 21 -6.71 -3.60 -0.77
N TYR A 22 -6.04 -3.03 0.23
CA TYR A 22 -5.65 -1.62 0.22
C TYR A 22 -4.20 -1.41 -0.24
N GLY A 23 -3.40 -2.48 -0.28
CA GLY A 23 -1.97 -2.40 -0.53
C GLY A 23 -1.25 -1.58 0.52
N THR A 24 0.08 -1.67 0.56
CA THR A 24 0.84 -0.55 1.12
C THR A 24 0.77 0.59 0.12
N LEU A 25 0.23 1.74 0.50
CA LEU A 25 0.48 2.99 -0.21
C LEU A 25 1.99 3.22 -0.16
N VAL A 26 2.71 2.73 -1.16
CA VAL A 26 4.15 2.93 -1.25
C VAL A 26 4.30 4.40 -1.63
N ALA A 27 4.59 5.22 -0.63
CA ALA A 27 4.94 6.62 -0.80
C ALA A 27 6.30 6.67 -1.51
N VAL A 28 6.27 6.50 -2.82
CA VAL A 28 7.46 6.58 -3.67
C VAL A 28 7.90 8.02 -3.69
N LYS A 29 9.07 8.29 -3.10
CA LYS A 29 9.62 9.63 -3.11
C LYS A 29 10.02 10.02 -4.53
N CYS A 30 9.62 11.20 -4.99
CA CYS A 30 9.88 11.65 -6.34
C CYS A 30 10.34 13.11 -6.37
N LYS A 31 11.18 13.45 -7.34
CA LYS A 31 11.55 14.85 -7.63
C LYS A 31 10.95 15.29 -8.96
N THR A 32 10.76 14.33 -9.87
CA THR A 32 10.22 14.50 -11.22
C THR A 32 9.24 13.38 -11.53
N ASP A 33 8.39 13.56 -12.54
CA ASP A 33 7.45 12.51 -12.97
C ASP A 33 8.14 11.24 -13.48
N PHE A 34 9.41 11.34 -13.88
CA PHE A 34 10.22 10.20 -14.32
C PHE A 34 10.49 9.19 -13.19
N ASP A 35 10.60 9.68 -11.95
CA ASP A 35 10.78 8.83 -10.76
C ASP A 35 9.54 7.95 -10.50
N CYS A 36 8.39 8.33 -11.06
CA CYS A 36 7.11 7.64 -10.88
C CYS A 36 6.84 6.56 -11.93
N LEU A 37 7.73 6.35 -12.90
CA LEU A 37 7.57 5.32 -13.94
C LEU A 37 7.37 3.91 -13.36
N MET A 38 7.99 3.62 -12.21
CA MET A 38 7.84 2.33 -11.54
C MET A 38 6.45 2.08 -10.95
N CYS A 39 5.64 3.13 -10.77
CA CYS A 39 4.25 3.03 -10.34
C CYS A 39 3.29 2.69 -11.50
N GLY A 40 3.78 2.74 -12.75
CA GLY A 40 2.98 2.50 -13.95
C GLY A 40 2.57 3.78 -14.68
N PRO A 41 1.97 3.62 -15.88
CA PRO A 41 1.53 4.75 -16.70
C PRO A 41 0.41 5.52 -15.98
N GLY A 42 0.55 6.85 -15.91
CA GLY A 42 -0.42 7.73 -15.25
C GLY A 42 -0.04 8.17 -13.83
N ALA A 43 1.00 7.57 -13.24
CA ALA A 43 1.58 8.05 -12.00
C ALA A 43 2.33 9.36 -12.22
N ARG A 44 2.10 10.35 -11.36
CA ARG A 44 2.78 11.65 -11.41
C ARG A 44 3.36 12.02 -10.06
N CYS A 45 4.38 12.86 -10.11
CA CYS A 45 5.04 13.34 -8.93
C CYS A 45 4.26 14.50 -8.32
N VAL A 46 3.55 14.24 -7.21
CA VAL A 46 2.77 15.24 -6.48
C VAL A 46 3.69 15.99 -5.52
N ASN A 47 3.64 17.33 -5.56
CA ASN A 47 4.40 18.21 -4.68
C ASN A 47 5.93 18.02 -4.69
N ARG A 48 6.50 17.38 -5.72
CA ARG A 48 7.92 16.97 -5.74
C ARG A 48 8.32 16.19 -4.48
N GLN A 49 7.37 15.42 -3.96
CA GLN A 49 7.53 14.65 -2.74
C GLN A 49 7.18 13.20 -3.01
N TYR A 50 5.97 12.90 -3.51
CA TYR A 50 5.50 11.52 -3.65
C TYR A 50 4.75 11.25 -4.96
N CYS A 51 4.90 10.05 -5.51
CA CYS A 51 4.16 9.61 -6.68
C CYS A 51 2.73 9.21 -6.34
N GLN A 52 1.75 9.72 -7.09
CA GLN A 52 0.36 9.27 -7.02
C GLN A 52 -0.31 9.21 -8.41
N PRO A 53 -1.17 8.21 -8.70
CA PRO A 53 -1.36 6.99 -7.91
C PRO A 53 -0.17 6.03 -8.06
N CYS A 54 0.25 5.43 -6.96
CA CYS A 54 1.26 4.36 -6.94
C CYS A 54 0.68 3.14 -6.24
N THR A 55 -0.24 2.48 -6.91
CA THR A 55 -0.82 1.20 -6.49
C THR A 55 0.01 0.09 -7.12
N ARG A 56 0.69 -0.69 -6.28
CA ARG A 56 1.36 -1.91 -6.72
C ARG A 56 0.36 -3.05 -6.87
#